data_AF-A0A9P0QQP1-F1
#
_entry.id   AF-A0A9P0QQP1-F1
#
_cell.length_a   1.000
_cell.length_b   1.000
_cell.length_c   1.000
_cell.angle_alpha   90.00
_cell.angle_beta   90.00
_cell.angle_gamma   90.00
#
_symmetry.space_group_name_H-M   'P 1'
#
loop_
_entity.id
_entity.type
_entity.pdbx_description
1 polymer ?
#
loop_
_entity_poly.entity_id
_entity_poly.type
_entity_poly.pdbx_seq_one_letter_code
_entity_poly.pdbx_strand_id
1 'polypeptide(L)'
;MNDTSQVLSDCLALLSSPAHEKYPSSSGRGSSHFNSHPDIQYFKEIKDKNHYEYHKSKYNSSNINHSKSLRGNDVQVSIQNVLSPQKSVLPAQSTGSSVPHTDPRINFNPHDRSSLISRLSTFSVLNWQVPDLGLTAVDLNELTCARKGWKCLKGTSPKNTLSCTYCHSVMQLKFNDASTGANTSYFPFDFDADDYMELNVALAQNYLKQIRYQGHDDNCLWRVYETPLDGVYYPRPYIDETSIELVEDYLKNLKALTDNNHLIVDLRPIFKNSVNFQPPSPSEEFISKSNSLLVEKYYKEDQENSYYDIQLNSNIPGWMYRIAALGWSLHVQYFSRQYVILLVCSQCNSRVFLPQNQNQNQSQTQGELNLSPSRILTPCKYPPFISNVANNESIFDDVEEEELSKIDIVNEHKPWCCHLKQYPHNRTLEDLLFELILVETETNTTKSTKRKSSSEIAENLNRLNKLRKVFLNQN
;
A
#
# COMPACT_ATOMS: atom_id res chain seq x y z
N MET A 1 -33.64 -2.61 -32.23
CA MET A 1 -32.83 -1.49 -32.76
C MET A 1 -33.07 -0.34 -31.83
N ASN A 2 -32.01 0.06 -31.13
CA ASN A 2 -32.06 0.81 -29.88
C ASN A 2 -32.28 2.30 -30.15
N ASP A 3 -33.43 2.83 -29.77
CA ASP A 3 -33.60 4.25 -29.51
C ASP A 3 -32.93 4.56 -28.17
N THR A 4 -31.62 4.80 -28.21
CA THR A 4 -30.98 5.57 -27.14
C THR A 4 -31.59 6.96 -27.21
N SER A 5 -32.23 7.41 -26.13
CA SER A 5 -32.88 8.73 -26.05
C SER A 5 -31.95 9.79 -26.65
N GLN A 6 -32.44 10.55 -27.64
CA GLN A 6 -31.71 11.63 -28.31
C GLN A 6 -30.98 12.54 -27.30
N VAL A 7 -31.58 12.73 -26.12
CA VAL A 7 -31.03 13.49 -25.00
C VAL A 7 -29.72 12.90 -24.45
N LEU A 8 -29.61 11.57 -24.34
CA LEU A 8 -28.37 10.91 -23.89
C LEU A 8 -27.26 11.05 -24.93
N SER A 9 -27.60 11.00 -26.22
CA SER A 9 -26.66 11.22 -27.32
C SER A 9 -26.14 12.67 -27.33
N ASP A 10 -27.04 13.63 -27.11
CA ASP A 10 -26.71 15.05 -27.07
C ASP A 10 -25.86 15.39 -25.81
N CYS A 11 -26.16 14.78 -24.66
CA CYS A 11 -25.34 14.90 -23.44
C CYS A 11 -23.94 14.31 -23.63
N LEU A 12 -23.83 13.14 -24.28
CA LEU A 12 -22.54 12.53 -24.60
C LEU A 12 -21.73 13.39 -25.58
N ALA A 13 -22.38 14.03 -26.56
CA ALA A 13 -21.75 14.95 -27.49
C ALA A 13 -21.23 16.23 -26.80
N LEU A 14 -22.00 16.79 -25.86
CA LEU A 14 -21.59 17.94 -25.06
C LEU A 14 -20.39 17.63 -24.14
N LEU A 15 -20.36 16.44 -23.54
CA LEU A 15 -19.27 15.99 -22.68
C LEU A 15 -18.00 15.58 -23.44
N SER A 16 -18.11 15.24 -24.73
CA SER A 16 -16.98 14.87 -25.59
C SER A 16 -16.39 16.03 -26.38
N SER A 17 -16.97 17.23 -26.28
CA SER A 17 -16.44 18.48 -26.85
C SER A 17 -15.31 19.05 -25.97
N PRO A 18 -14.08 19.25 -26.50
CA PRO A 18 -12.98 19.86 -25.76
C PRO A 18 -13.12 21.39 -25.80
N ALA A 19 -13.95 21.96 -24.94
CA ALA A 19 -14.03 23.40 -24.75
C ALA A 19 -13.90 23.76 -23.26
N HIS A 20 -12.71 24.24 -22.89
CA HIS A 20 -12.50 24.96 -21.65
C HIS A 20 -13.25 26.30 -21.69
N GLU A 21 -14.47 26.36 -21.15
CA GLU A 21 -15.11 27.64 -20.85
C GLU A 21 -14.89 28.02 -19.38
N LYS A 22 -14.25 29.17 -19.17
CA LYS A 22 -14.14 29.85 -17.88
C LYS A 22 -15.52 30.39 -17.50
N TYR A 23 -16.09 29.94 -16.39
CA TYR A 23 -17.33 30.49 -15.88
C TYR A 23 -17.11 31.87 -15.23
N PRO A 24 -17.99 32.87 -15.49
CA PRO A 24 -17.99 34.13 -14.78
C PRO A 24 -18.60 33.96 -13.39
N SER A 25 -17.99 34.62 -12.41
CA SER A 25 -18.49 34.70 -11.02
C SER A 25 -19.81 35.46 -10.95
N SER A 26 -20.91 34.78 -10.63
CA SER A 26 -22.19 35.42 -10.32
C SER A 26 -22.37 35.60 -8.82
N SER A 27 -22.29 36.86 -8.41
CA SER A 27 -22.77 37.41 -7.16
C SER A 27 -24.28 37.70 -7.26
N GLY A 28 -25.11 37.20 -6.33
CA GLY A 28 -26.42 37.81 -6.07
C GLY A 28 -27.57 36.92 -5.60
N ARG A 29 -27.90 37.08 -4.31
CA ARG A 29 -29.24 37.12 -3.67
C ARG A 29 -30.20 35.92 -3.81
N GLY A 30 -30.39 35.25 -2.67
CA GLY A 30 -31.56 34.40 -2.38
C GLY A 30 -31.48 33.77 -0.98
N SER A 31 -31.49 34.57 0.09
CA SER A 31 -31.38 34.07 1.47
C SER A 31 -32.38 34.75 2.40
N SER A 32 -33.62 34.27 2.41
CA SER A 32 -34.55 34.52 3.52
C SER A 32 -35.37 33.29 3.93
N HIS A 33 -35.51 32.27 3.08
CA HIS A 33 -36.34 31.09 3.40
C HIS A 33 -35.67 30.01 4.26
N PHE A 34 -34.35 30.06 4.43
CA PHE A 34 -33.60 29.06 5.20
C PHE A 34 -33.44 29.43 6.69
N ASN A 35 -33.76 30.66 7.09
CA ASN A 35 -33.56 31.11 8.49
C ASN A 35 -34.60 30.54 9.48
N SER A 36 -35.68 29.93 8.99
CA SER A 36 -36.73 29.31 9.82
C SER A 36 -36.65 27.78 9.88
N HIS A 37 -35.65 27.15 9.26
CA HIS A 37 -35.53 25.68 9.30
C HIS A 37 -34.96 25.24 10.66
N PRO A 38 -35.59 24.29 11.37
CA PRO A 38 -35.18 23.89 12.72
C PRO A 38 -33.72 23.41 12.77
N ASP A 39 -33.27 22.67 11.76
CA ASP A 39 -31.87 22.22 11.69
C ASP A 39 -30.88 23.39 11.51
N ILE A 40 -31.25 24.40 10.71
CA ILE A 40 -30.39 25.57 10.48
C ILE A 40 -30.32 26.41 11.75
N GLN A 41 -31.41 26.50 12.52
CA GLN A 41 -31.42 27.14 13.83
C GLN A 41 -30.57 26.35 14.84
N TYR A 42 -30.68 25.02 14.86
CA TYR A 42 -29.86 24.14 15.70
C TYR A 42 -28.36 24.27 15.38
N PHE A 43 -27.97 24.22 14.11
CA PHE A 43 -26.57 24.38 13.71
C PHE A 43 -26.06 25.81 13.94
N LYS A 44 -26.93 26.81 13.87
CA LYS A 44 -26.59 28.19 14.24
C LYS A 44 -26.40 28.34 15.74
N GLU A 45 -27.25 27.74 16.57
CA GLU A 45 -27.06 27.67 18.02
C GLU A 45 -25.79 26.92 18.41
N ILE A 46 -25.51 25.77 17.80
CA ILE A 46 -24.27 25.01 18.03
C ILE A 46 -23.06 25.84 17.62
N LYS A 47 -23.13 26.53 16.48
CA LYS A 47 -22.05 27.40 16.02
C LYS A 47 -21.85 28.55 17.00
N ASP A 48 -22.90 29.26 17.40
CA ASP A 48 -22.83 30.41 18.30
C ASP A 48 -22.35 30.01 19.71
N LYS A 49 -22.83 28.86 20.23
CA LYS A 49 -22.43 28.30 21.52
C LYS A 49 -20.96 27.90 21.56
N ASN A 50 -20.45 27.34 20.46
CA ASN A 50 -19.06 26.90 20.37
C ASN A 50 -18.12 27.95 19.75
N HIS A 51 -18.65 29.07 19.23
CA HIS A 51 -17.85 30.10 18.58
C HIS A 51 -16.87 30.75 19.55
N TYR A 52 -17.33 31.02 20.78
CA TYR A 52 -16.50 31.59 21.84
C TYR A 52 -15.40 30.61 22.26
N GLU A 53 -15.70 29.32 22.45
CA GLU A 53 -14.69 28.31 22.81
C GLU A 53 -13.69 28.04 21.67
N TYR A 54 -14.15 28.07 20.42
CA TYR A 54 -13.31 27.96 19.24
C TYR A 54 -12.30 29.11 19.15
N HIS A 55 -12.72 30.35 19.41
CA HIS A 55 -11.79 31.49 19.42
C HIS A 55 -10.92 31.52 20.69
N LYS A 56 -11.45 31.15 21.86
CA LYS A 56 -10.69 31.06 23.12
C LYS A 56 -9.57 30.02 23.06
N SER A 57 -9.84 28.85 22.48
CA SER A 57 -8.81 27.81 22.27
C SER A 57 -7.74 28.27 21.28
N LYS A 58 -8.14 28.97 20.21
CA LYS A 58 -7.22 29.52 19.22
C LYS A 58 -6.30 30.61 19.79
N TYR A 59 -6.81 31.48 20.69
CA TYR A 59 -5.99 32.49 21.37
C TYR A 59 -5.03 31.88 22.41
N ASN A 60 -5.44 30.83 23.11
CA ASN A 60 -4.59 30.13 24.07
C ASN A 60 -3.45 29.35 23.39
N SER A 61 -3.66 28.83 22.17
CA SER A 61 -2.59 28.16 21.40
C SER A 61 -1.55 29.12 20.82
N SER A 62 -1.86 30.39 20.65
CA SER A 62 -0.93 31.40 20.10
C SER A 62 -0.08 32.14 21.16
N ASN A 63 -0.35 31.98 22.45
CA ASN A 63 0.35 32.70 23.52
C ASN A 63 1.41 31.90 24.29
N ILE A 64 1.71 30.65 23.90
CA ILE A 64 2.70 29.80 24.59
C ILE A 64 4.15 30.04 24.10
N ASN A 65 4.37 30.85 23.05
CA ASN A 65 5.70 31.14 22.51
C ASN A 65 6.27 32.53 22.85
N HIS A 66 5.84 33.16 23.95
CA HIS A 66 6.51 34.35 24.47
C HIS A 66 6.32 34.51 26.00
N SER A 67 7.22 33.94 26.80
CA SER A 67 7.76 34.57 28.01
C SER A 67 8.89 33.74 28.62
N LYS A 68 10.01 34.41 28.88
CA LYS A 68 11.17 33.91 29.62
C LYS A 68 10.99 34.19 31.12
N SER A 69 11.53 33.27 31.92
CA SER A 69 12.28 33.48 33.18
C SER A 69 11.54 34.01 34.43
N LEU A 70 11.51 33.19 35.49
CA LEU A 70 12.10 33.46 36.82
C LEU A 70 12.02 32.22 37.74
N ARG A 71 13.20 31.76 38.25
CA ARG A 71 13.56 31.04 39.51
C ARG A 71 12.69 29.85 40.01
N GLY A 72 13.23 28.70 40.44
CA GLY A 72 14.62 28.27 40.66
C GLY A 72 14.73 26.84 41.25
N ASN A 73 15.99 26.39 41.32
CA ASN A 73 16.64 25.35 42.16
C ASN A 73 16.56 23.84 41.81
N ASP A 74 17.78 23.33 41.52
CA ASP A 74 18.41 22.03 41.81
C ASP A 74 17.79 20.77 41.15
N VAL A 75 18.50 19.88 40.44
CA VAL A 75 19.80 19.22 40.67
C VAL A 75 20.43 18.78 39.32
N GLN A 76 21.76 18.63 39.35
CA GLN A 76 22.76 18.42 38.29
C GLN A 76 22.54 17.29 37.26
N VAL A 77 22.84 17.59 35.99
CA VAL A 77 23.53 16.68 35.06
C VAL A 77 24.64 17.46 34.33
N SER A 78 25.84 16.87 34.30
CA SER A 78 27.10 17.45 33.83
C SER A 78 27.37 17.27 32.32
N ILE A 79 28.32 18.09 31.84
CA ILE A 79 29.22 17.98 30.66
C ILE A 79 28.65 18.55 29.32
N GLN A 80 28.84 19.83 29.00
CA GLN A 80 29.96 20.50 28.27
C GLN A 80 30.17 20.02 26.81
N ASN A 81 29.79 20.80 25.78
CA ASN A 81 30.46 21.98 25.16
C ASN A 81 31.70 21.67 24.31
N VAL A 82 31.62 21.86 22.98
CA VAL A 82 32.64 22.46 22.07
C VAL A 82 31.91 23.05 20.85
N LEU A 83 31.59 24.35 20.87
CA LEU A 83 32.24 25.47 20.15
C LEU A 83 32.17 25.44 18.61
N SER A 84 31.34 26.34 18.08
CA SER A 84 31.46 26.96 16.75
C SER A 84 32.45 28.13 16.76
N PRO A 85 32.96 28.55 15.59
CA PRO A 85 33.12 29.98 15.36
C PRO A 85 32.55 30.47 14.01
N GLN A 86 31.70 31.49 14.17
CA GLN A 86 31.60 32.77 13.45
C GLN A 86 31.65 32.87 11.90
N LYS A 87 30.59 33.54 11.41
CA LYS A 87 30.43 34.21 10.12
C LYS A 87 31.54 35.23 9.84
N SER A 88 32.02 35.26 8.60
CA SER A 88 32.44 36.49 7.92
C SER A 88 31.82 36.53 6.53
N VAL A 89 31.38 37.73 6.15
CA VAL A 89 30.71 38.10 4.90
C VAL A 89 31.79 38.64 3.95
N LEU A 90 31.77 38.24 2.67
CA LEU A 90 32.05 39.03 1.46
C LEU A 90 31.97 38.10 0.21
N PRO A 91 31.77 38.63 -1.02
CA PRO A 91 31.03 37.96 -2.10
C PRO A 91 31.93 37.12 -3.02
N ALA A 92 31.46 35.94 -3.41
CA ALA A 92 32.14 35.07 -4.37
C ALA A 92 31.25 34.79 -5.59
N GLN A 93 31.90 34.86 -6.74
CA GLN A 93 31.42 34.74 -8.10
C GLN A 93 30.77 33.37 -8.36
N SER A 94 29.73 33.38 -9.20
CA SER A 94 29.01 32.20 -9.66
C SER A 94 29.88 31.32 -10.56
N THR A 95 30.48 30.27 -10.01
CA THR A 95 30.95 29.12 -10.77
C THR A 95 29.86 28.06 -10.74
N GLY A 96 29.21 27.86 -11.90
CA GLY A 96 28.20 26.84 -12.12
C GLY A 96 28.77 25.45 -11.85
N SER A 97 28.21 24.79 -10.84
CA SER A 97 28.34 23.35 -10.64
C SER A 97 27.05 22.73 -11.12
N SER A 98 27.04 22.34 -12.39
CA SER A 98 25.95 21.58 -13.00
C SER A 98 25.91 20.19 -12.37
N VAL A 99 24.98 19.98 -11.44
CA VAL A 99 24.53 18.63 -11.12
C VAL A 99 24.02 18.03 -12.44
N PRO A 100 24.50 16.84 -12.87
CA PRO A 100 24.03 16.24 -14.09
C PRO A 100 22.54 15.96 -13.94
N HIS A 101 21.71 16.74 -14.65
CA HIS A 101 20.32 16.40 -14.89
C HIS A 101 20.34 15.11 -15.72
N THR A 102 20.20 13.97 -15.05
CA THR A 102 19.91 12.70 -15.71
C THR A 102 18.62 12.86 -16.48
N ASP A 103 18.69 12.65 -17.79
CA ASP A 103 17.55 12.76 -18.69
C ASP A 103 16.43 11.82 -18.20
N PRO A 104 15.22 12.33 -17.87
CA PRO A 104 14.12 11.49 -17.40
C PRO A 104 13.71 10.40 -18.41
N ARG A 105 14.14 10.51 -19.67
CA ARG A 105 13.99 9.45 -20.69
C ARG A 105 14.79 8.18 -20.38
N ILE A 106 15.78 8.23 -19.50
CA ILE A 106 16.64 7.07 -19.16
C ILE A 106 15.91 6.04 -18.27
N ASN A 107 14.81 6.42 -17.60
CA ASN A 107 14.15 5.55 -16.62
C ASN A 107 12.85 4.88 -17.11
N PHE A 108 12.58 4.87 -18.42
CA PHE A 108 11.42 4.14 -18.95
C PHE A 108 11.75 2.65 -19.13
N ASN A 109 11.23 1.81 -18.24
CA ASN A 109 11.27 0.36 -18.40
C ASN A 109 9.89 -0.26 -18.10
N PRO A 110 9.12 -0.68 -19.13
CA PRO A 110 7.81 -1.27 -18.93
C PRO A 110 7.88 -2.69 -18.37
N HIS A 111 9.05 -3.35 -18.43
CA HIS A 111 9.28 -4.71 -17.92
C HIS A 111 9.80 -4.75 -16.48
N ASP A 112 10.03 -3.60 -15.86
CA ASP A 112 10.44 -3.55 -14.46
C ASP A 112 9.24 -3.80 -13.53
N ARG A 113 9.23 -4.98 -12.91
CA ARG A 113 8.24 -5.40 -11.92
C ARG A 113 8.21 -4.45 -10.73
N SER A 114 9.36 -4.03 -10.21
CA SER A 114 9.45 -3.15 -9.03
C SER A 114 8.77 -1.81 -9.30
N SER A 115 8.99 -1.24 -10.49
CA SER A 115 8.29 -0.03 -10.94
C SER A 115 6.78 -0.23 -11.08
N LEU A 116 6.30 -1.38 -11.56
CA LEU A 116 4.86 -1.68 -11.62
C LEU A 116 4.24 -1.75 -10.21
N ILE A 117 4.83 -2.55 -9.31
CA ILE A 117 4.36 -2.69 -7.93
C ILE A 117 4.38 -1.33 -7.21
N SER A 118 5.41 -0.52 -7.44
CA SER A 118 5.49 0.85 -6.93
C SER A 118 4.30 1.70 -7.39
N ARG A 119 3.94 1.67 -8.68
CA ARG A 119 2.73 2.35 -9.18
C ARG A 119 1.45 1.82 -8.55
N LEU A 120 1.28 0.49 -8.48
CA LEU A 120 0.12 -0.16 -7.84
C LEU A 120 -0.05 0.24 -6.37
N SER A 121 1.05 0.38 -5.62
CA SER A 121 1.03 0.77 -4.21
C SER A 121 0.44 2.16 -3.96
N THR A 122 0.37 3.01 -5.00
CA THR A 122 -0.16 4.38 -4.89
C THR A 122 -1.69 4.43 -4.84
N PHE A 123 -2.37 3.36 -5.27
CA PHE A 123 -3.82 3.25 -5.24
C PHE A 123 -4.27 2.76 -3.88
N SER A 124 -4.85 3.64 -3.07
CA SER A 124 -5.35 3.34 -1.73
C SER A 124 -6.83 3.70 -1.61
N VAL A 125 -7.52 3.11 -0.63
CA VAL A 125 -8.95 3.40 -0.34
C VAL A 125 -9.22 4.91 -0.14
N LEU A 126 -8.19 5.68 0.26
CA LEU A 126 -8.32 7.12 0.52
C LEU A 126 -8.30 7.97 -0.75
N ASN A 127 -7.64 7.52 -1.82
CA ASN A 127 -7.45 8.28 -3.06
C ASN A 127 -7.98 7.57 -4.31
N TRP A 128 -8.39 6.31 -4.21
CA TRP A 128 -8.94 5.52 -5.29
C TRP A 128 -10.27 4.88 -4.89
N GLN A 129 -11.28 5.07 -5.72
CA GLN A 129 -12.62 4.51 -5.57
C GLN A 129 -13.30 4.51 -6.95
N VAL A 130 -13.51 3.32 -7.50
CA VAL A 130 -14.34 3.09 -8.69
C VAL A 130 -15.65 2.46 -8.20
N PRO A 131 -16.83 2.92 -8.64
CA PRO A 131 -18.10 2.28 -8.31
C PRO A 131 -18.08 0.80 -8.70
N ASP A 132 -18.88 -0.01 -8.00
CA ASP A 132 -19.15 -1.36 -8.51
C ASP A 132 -20.01 -1.22 -9.77
N LEU A 133 -19.46 -1.68 -10.89
CA LEU A 133 -20.09 -1.59 -12.21
C LEU A 133 -20.75 -2.92 -12.60
N GLY A 134 -20.78 -3.91 -11.71
CA GLY A 134 -21.39 -5.22 -11.94
C GLY A 134 -20.51 -6.19 -12.76
N LEU A 135 -21.03 -7.41 -12.97
CA LEU A 135 -20.31 -8.54 -13.59
C LEU A 135 -19.95 -8.34 -15.07
N THR A 136 -20.54 -7.35 -15.74
CA THR A 136 -20.33 -7.06 -17.17
C THR A 136 -19.24 -6.01 -17.41
N ALA A 137 -18.60 -5.51 -16.35
CA ALA A 137 -17.91 -4.24 -16.43
C ALA A 137 -16.45 -4.34 -16.88
N VAL A 138 -16.19 -3.64 -17.98
CA VAL A 138 -15.07 -2.70 -18.16
C VAL A 138 -13.92 -2.90 -17.17
N ASP A 139 -12.78 -3.40 -17.66
CA ASP A 139 -11.55 -3.70 -16.90
C ASP A 139 -10.82 -2.42 -16.39
N LEU A 140 -11.53 -1.53 -15.71
CA LEU A 140 -11.03 -0.32 -15.08
C LEU A 140 -10.71 -0.58 -13.62
N ASN A 141 -9.47 -0.98 -13.37
CA ASN A 141 -8.93 -1.18 -12.03
C ASN A 141 -7.53 -0.59 -11.91
N GLU A 142 -6.95 -0.71 -10.72
CA GLU A 142 -5.62 -0.21 -10.38
C GLU A 142 -4.54 -0.82 -11.26
N LEU A 143 -4.65 -2.12 -11.56
CA LEU A 143 -3.69 -2.84 -12.39
C LEU A 143 -3.72 -2.32 -13.83
N THR A 144 -4.90 -2.15 -14.42
CA THR A 144 -5.03 -1.59 -15.77
C THR A 144 -4.43 -0.19 -15.86
N CYS A 145 -4.66 0.66 -14.84
CA CYS A 145 -4.05 1.99 -14.77
C CYS A 145 -2.52 1.90 -14.64
N ALA A 146 -2.02 1.11 -13.70
CA ALA A 146 -0.59 0.98 -13.42
C ALA A 146 0.20 0.37 -14.59
N ARG A 147 -0.41 -0.55 -15.36
CA ARG A 147 0.20 -1.12 -16.57
C ARG A 147 0.38 -0.11 -17.70
N LYS A 148 -0.45 0.93 -17.74
CA LYS A 148 -0.32 2.09 -18.63
C LYS A 148 0.47 3.24 -18.00
N GLY A 149 1.29 2.94 -16.99
CA GLY A 149 2.21 3.92 -16.42
C GLY A 149 1.58 4.96 -15.49
N TRP A 150 0.31 4.80 -15.12
CA TRP A 150 -0.37 5.71 -14.20
C TRP A 150 -0.12 5.33 -12.75
N LYS A 151 0.05 6.35 -11.91
CA LYS A 151 -0.01 6.23 -10.45
C LYS A 151 -1.11 7.14 -9.90
N CYS A 152 -1.73 6.76 -8.79
CA CYS A 152 -2.73 7.58 -8.13
C CYS A 152 -2.04 8.59 -7.19
N LEU A 153 -2.41 9.87 -7.28
CA LEU A 153 -1.84 10.91 -6.42
C LEU A 153 -2.41 10.78 -4.99
N LYS A 154 -1.54 10.89 -3.98
CA LYS A 154 -1.94 10.83 -2.56
C LYS A 154 -2.34 12.21 -2.06
N GLY A 155 -3.34 12.28 -1.18
CA GLY A 155 -3.69 13.50 -0.44
C GLY A 155 -4.35 14.60 -1.29
N THR A 156 -4.64 14.36 -2.56
CA THR A 156 -5.41 15.27 -3.40
C THR A 156 -6.89 15.03 -3.17
N SER A 157 -7.60 16.03 -2.69
CA SER A 157 -9.02 16.18 -3.03
C SER A 157 -9.04 16.87 -4.38
N PRO A 158 -9.61 16.27 -5.42
CA PRO A 158 -10.51 15.10 -5.42
C PRO A 158 -9.84 13.71 -5.58
N LYS A 159 -10.56 12.65 -5.18
CA LYS A 159 -10.17 11.23 -5.41
C LYS A 159 -10.02 10.91 -6.90
N ASN A 160 -9.39 9.77 -7.20
CA ASN A 160 -9.15 9.21 -8.52
C ASN A 160 -8.33 10.13 -9.45
N THR A 161 -7.40 10.88 -8.87
CA THR A 161 -6.46 11.70 -9.64
C THR A 161 -5.25 10.86 -10.00
N LEU A 162 -5.06 10.62 -11.29
CA LEU A 162 -3.97 9.85 -11.86
C LEU A 162 -2.89 10.78 -12.41
N SER A 163 -1.63 10.39 -12.26
CA SER A 163 -0.48 11.05 -12.87
C SER A 163 0.38 10.04 -13.61
N CYS A 164 0.74 10.36 -14.86
CA CYS A 164 1.63 9.51 -15.63
C CYS A 164 3.06 9.57 -15.06
N THR A 165 3.68 8.41 -14.90
CA THR A 165 5.06 8.32 -14.40
C THR A 165 6.12 8.81 -15.39
N TYR A 166 5.78 8.93 -16.68
CA TYR A 166 6.70 9.35 -17.73
C TYR A 166 6.45 10.79 -18.20
N CYS A 167 5.27 11.08 -18.77
CA CYS A 167 4.95 12.42 -19.29
C CYS A 167 4.38 13.38 -18.24
N HIS A 168 4.12 12.90 -17.02
CA HIS A 168 3.55 13.71 -15.92
C HIS A 168 2.17 14.32 -16.17
N SER A 169 1.51 14.02 -17.29
CA SER A 169 0.11 14.37 -17.53
C SER A 169 -0.75 13.89 -16.35
N VAL A 170 -1.74 14.70 -15.98
CA VAL A 170 -2.65 14.44 -14.87
C VAL A 170 -4.06 14.33 -15.42
N MET A 171 -4.78 13.30 -14.99
CA MET A 171 -6.20 13.13 -15.30
C MET A 171 -6.98 12.79 -14.05
N GLN A 172 -8.27 13.13 -14.02
CA GLN A 172 -9.13 12.84 -12.89
C GLN A 172 -10.34 12.03 -13.35
N LEU A 173 -10.62 10.91 -12.70
CA LEU A 173 -11.81 10.11 -12.97
C LEU A 173 -12.94 10.54 -12.04
N LYS A 174 -14.05 11.03 -12.61
CA LYS A 174 -15.25 11.41 -11.88
C LYS A 174 -16.37 10.43 -12.22
N PHE A 175 -16.95 9.83 -11.19
CA PHE A 175 -18.12 8.98 -11.29
C PHE A 175 -19.29 9.64 -10.60
N ASN A 176 -20.49 9.32 -11.05
CA ASN A 176 -21.71 9.73 -10.39
C ASN A 176 -21.96 8.81 -9.21
N ASP A 177 -22.42 9.39 -8.10
CA ASP A 177 -22.75 8.63 -6.92
C ASP A 177 -24.23 8.23 -6.97
N ALA A 178 -24.50 6.95 -7.19
CA ALA A 178 -25.85 6.41 -7.25
C ALA A 178 -26.62 6.66 -5.93
N SER A 179 -25.92 6.80 -4.79
CA SER A 179 -26.56 7.10 -3.50
C SER A 179 -27.03 8.56 -3.39
N THR A 180 -26.52 9.47 -4.23
CA THR A 180 -26.89 10.90 -4.20
C THR A 180 -28.20 11.18 -4.95
N GLY A 181 -28.60 10.32 -5.89
CA GLY A 181 -29.81 10.47 -6.70
C GLY A 181 -31.12 10.50 -5.89
N ALA A 182 -31.15 9.88 -4.71
CA ALA A 182 -32.35 9.81 -3.87
C ALA A 182 -32.75 11.14 -3.18
N ASN A 183 -31.85 12.14 -3.13
CA ASN A 183 -32.08 13.36 -2.33
C ASN A 183 -32.03 14.67 -3.11
N THR A 184 -31.83 14.65 -4.43
CA THR A 184 -31.74 15.89 -5.22
C THR A 184 -33.09 16.29 -5.81
N SER A 185 -33.94 16.92 -4.99
CA SER A 185 -35.22 17.54 -5.39
C SER A 185 -35.11 18.70 -6.40
N TYR A 186 -33.93 18.90 -7.00
CA TYR A 186 -33.57 20.05 -7.83
C TYR A 186 -33.32 19.71 -9.31
N PHE A 187 -33.30 18.43 -9.69
CA PHE A 187 -33.20 18.06 -11.10
C PHE A 187 -34.60 17.85 -11.70
N PRO A 188 -34.93 18.49 -12.83
CA PRO A 188 -36.23 18.33 -13.50
C PRO A 188 -36.40 16.98 -14.21
N PHE A 189 -35.37 16.13 -14.16
CA PHE A 189 -35.36 14.78 -14.73
C PHE A 189 -35.14 13.78 -13.59
N ASP A 190 -35.97 12.73 -13.57
CA ASP A 190 -35.91 11.64 -12.60
C ASP A 190 -34.93 10.59 -13.15
N PHE A 191 -33.65 10.67 -12.77
CA PHE A 191 -32.67 9.64 -13.07
C PHE A 191 -32.71 8.59 -11.98
N ASP A 192 -33.01 7.35 -12.33
CA ASP A 192 -32.99 6.26 -11.37
C ASP A 192 -31.56 5.70 -11.16
N ALA A 193 -31.42 4.74 -10.26
CA ALA A 193 -30.13 4.13 -9.95
C ALA A 193 -29.53 3.38 -11.16
N ASP A 194 -30.37 2.84 -12.05
CA ASP A 194 -29.95 2.09 -13.22
C ASP A 194 -29.38 3.05 -14.28
N ASP A 195 -29.97 4.25 -14.46
CA ASP A 195 -29.44 5.31 -15.31
C ASP A 195 -28.03 5.75 -14.87
N TYR A 196 -27.83 5.95 -13.56
CA TYR A 196 -26.50 6.30 -13.01
C TYR A 196 -25.48 5.18 -13.23
N MET A 197 -25.90 3.92 -13.11
CA MET A 197 -25.05 2.77 -13.34
C MET A 197 -24.65 2.67 -14.81
N GLU A 198 -25.59 2.81 -15.75
CA GLU A 198 -25.31 2.81 -17.19
C GLU A 198 -24.35 3.96 -17.57
N LEU A 199 -24.59 5.16 -17.04
CA LEU A 199 -23.72 6.31 -17.25
C LEU A 199 -22.30 6.05 -16.68
N ASN A 200 -22.19 5.46 -15.50
CA ASN A 200 -20.90 5.12 -14.91
C ASN A 200 -20.15 4.04 -15.70
N VAL A 201 -20.86 3.07 -16.29
CA VAL A 201 -20.27 2.09 -17.22
C VAL A 201 -19.73 2.79 -18.47
N ALA A 202 -20.51 3.69 -19.08
CA ALA A 202 -20.07 4.46 -20.24
C ALA A 202 -18.86 5.36 -19.93
N LEU A 203 -18.86 6.02 -18.76
CA LEU A 203 -17.74 6.81 -18.26
C LEU A 203 -16.49 5.94 -18.07
N ALA A 204 -16.62 4.76 -17.45
CA ALA A 204 -15.50 3.85 -17.27
C ALA A 204 -14.87 3.42 -18.60
N GLN A 205 -15.69 3.15 -19.63
CA GLN A 205 -15.19 2.83 -20.98
C GLN A 205 -14.43 4.00 -21.60
N ASN A 206 -14.93 5.23 -21.44
CA ASN A 206 -14.25 6.43 -21.92
C ASN A 206 -12.93 6.64 -21.17
N TYR A 207 -12.94 6.53 -19.84
CA TYR A 207 -11.74 6.63 -19.03
C TYR A 207 -10.69 5.59 -19.40
N LEU A 208 -11.08 4.35 -19.73
CA LEU A 208 -10.12 3.37 -20.27
C LEU A 208 -9.49 3.81 -21.58
N LYS A 209 -10.24 4.43 -22.50
CA LYS A 209 -9.67 4.98 -23.74
C LYS A 209 -8.67 6.11 -23.43
N GLN A 210 -8.99 6.96 -22.45
CA GLN A 210 -8.09 8.02 -22.00
C GLN A 210 -6.82 7.45 -21.36
N ILE A 211 -6.96 6.53 -20.40
CA ILE A 211 -5.84 5.85 -19.73
C ILE A 211 -4.91 5.18 -20.73
N ARG A 212 -5.45 4.58 -21.80
CA ARG A 212 -4.65 3.88 -22.82
C ARG A 212 -3.99 4.84 -23.80
N TYR A 213 -4.68 5.90 -24.23
CA TYR A 213 -4.26 6.64 -25.43
C TYR A 213 -4.35 8.17 -25.34
N GLN A 214 -5.40 8.72 -24.73
CA GLN A 214 -5.73 10.15 -24.88
C GLN A 214 -5.31 11.00 -23.68
N GLY A 215 -5.15 10.40 -22.50
CA GLY A 215 -4.77 11.10 -21.27
C GLY A 215 -3.27 11.38 -21.17
N HIS A 216 -2.46 10.74 -22.01
CA HIS A 216 -1.03 10.98 -22.09
C HIS A 216 -0.70 12.10 -23.07
N ASP A 217 0.41 12.80 -22.84
CA ASP A 217 1.00 13.70 -23.83
C ASP A 217 1.37 12.92 -25.11
N ASP A 218 1.40 13.63 -26.24
CA ASP A 218 1.55 13.00 -27.56
C ASP A 218 2.82 12.15 -27.72
N ASN A 219 3.90 12.55 -27.05
CA ASN A 219 5.20 11.87 -27.09
C ASN A 219 5.42 10.87 -25.94
N CYS A 220 4.38 10.55 -25.16
CA CYS A 220 4.51 9.62 -24.04
C CYS A 220 4.68 8.17 -24.51
N LEU A 221 5.71 7.48 -24.01
CA LEU A 221 5.96 6.08 -24.34
C LEU A 221 4.85 5.14 -23.85
N TRP A 222 4.17 5.46 -22.74
CA TRP A 222 3.03 4.67 -22.25
C TRP A 222 1.80 4.67 -23.16
N ARG A 223 1.76 5.57 -24.16
CA ARG A 223 0.73 5.59 -25.19
C ARG A 223 0.87 4.42 -26.17
N VAL A 224 2.10 3.93 -26.33
CA VAL A 224 2.47 2.84 -27.26
C VAL A 224 2.68 1.53 -26.50
N TYR A 225 3.35 1.60 -25.35
CA TYR A 225 3.74 0.45 -24.57
C TYR A 225 2.84 0.24 -23.35
N GLU A 226 2.80 -1.00 -22.87
CA GLU A 226 2.24 -1.34 -21.57
C GLU A 226 3.13 -2.34 -20.85
N THR A 227 3.04 -2.38 -19.53
CA THR A 227 3.68 -3.44 -18.77
C THR A 227 2.98 -4.77 -19.08
N PRO A 228 3.72 -5.77 -19.59
CA PRO A 228 3.14 -7.09 -19.82
C PRO A 228 2.76 -7.72 -18.49
N LEU A 229 1.67 -8.50 -18.48
CA LEU A 229 1.27 -9.22 -17.29
C LEU A 229 2.15 -10.45 -17.07
N ASP A 230 2.27 -11.29 -18.10
CA ASP A 230 3.02 -12.54 -17.99
C ASP A 230 4.52 -12.31 -17.94
N GLY A 231 5.16 -12.86 -16.91
CA GLY A 231 6.60 -12.73 -16.68
C GLY A 231 7.03 -11.45 -15.96
N VAL A 232 6.13 -10.48 -15.76
CA VAL A 232 6.44 -9.28 -14.96
C VAL A 232 5.53 -9.20 -13.74
N TYR A 233 4.21 -9.11 -13.93
CA TYR A 233 3.28 -9.10 -12.80
C TYR A 233 2.92 -10.52 -12.34
N TYR A 234 2.70 -11.42 -13.28
CA TYR A 234 2.53 -12.84 -13.03
C TYR A 234 3.89 -13.51 -13.14
N PRO A 235 4.57 -13.77 -11.99
CA PRO A 235 5.91 -14.33 -11.98
C PRO A 235 5.95 -15.66 -12.74
N ARG A 236 7.05 -15.92 -13.44
CA ARG A 236 7.30 -17.24 -14.03
C ARG A 236 8.04 -18.08 -13.00
N PRO A 237 7.41 -19.09 -12.39
CA PRO A 237 8.10 -19.96 -11.45
C PRO A 237 9.27 -20.67 -12.15
N TYR A 238 10.28 -21.07 -11.35
CA TYR A 238 11.48 -21.80 -11.80
C TYR A 238 12.47 -21.02 -12.67
N ILE A 239 12.28 -19.70 -12.82
CA ILE A 239 13.36 -18.81 -13.26
C ILE A 239 14.11 -18.34 -12.02
N ASP A 240 15.42 -18.60 -11.94
CA ASP A 240 16.24 -18.32 -10.74
C ASP A 240 16.00 -16.92 -10.15
N GLU A 241 16.02 -15.89 -11.00
CA GLU A 241 15.78 -14.50 -10.60
C GLU A 241 14.39 -14.31 -9.97
N THR A 242 13.36 -14.90 -10.58
CA THR A 242 11.99 -14.81 -10.08
C THR A 242 11.82 -15.60 -8.79
N SER A 243 12.41 -16.78 -8.69
CA SER A 243 12.38 -17.63 -7.50
C SER A 243 13.02 -16.92 -6.31
N ILE A 244 14.18 -16.29 -6.52
CA ILE A 244 14.86 -15.49 -5.48
C ILE A 244 13.92 -14.38 -5.01
N GLU A 245 13.37 -13.57 -5.93
CA GLU A 245 12.45 -12.49 -5.57
C GLU A 245 11.24 -12.97 -4.75
N LEU A 246 10.62 -14.09 -5.15
CA LEU A 246 9.46 -14.66 -4.45
C LEU A 246 9.80 -15.09 -3.03
N VAL A 247 10.94 -15.77 -2.85
CA VAL A 247 11.43 -16.18 -1.52
C VAL A 247 11.78 -14.93 -0.70
N GLU A 248 12.38 -13.91 -1.31
CA GLU A 248 12.66 -12.67 -0.60
C GLU A 248 11.40 -11.98 -0.10
N ASP A 249 10.39 -11.84 -0.95
CA ASP A 249 9.11 -11.21 -0.64
C ASP A 249 8.38 -11.99 0.46
N TYR A 250 8.39 -13.32 0.37
CA TYR A 250 7.89 -14.21 1.41
C TYR A 250 8.59 -13.99 2.77
N LEU A 251 9.93 -14.04 2.80
CA LEU A 251 10.69 -13.89 4.05
C LEU A 251 10.52 -12.49 4.65
N LYS A 252 10.41 -11.45 3.81
CA LYS A 252 10.08 -10.09 4.28
C LYS A 252 8.72 -10.08 5.01
N ASN A 253 7.70 -10.73 4.44
CA ASN A 253 6.36 -10.80 5.02
C ASN A 253 6.35 -11.63 6.30
N LEU A 254 7.00 -12.81 6.29
CA LEU A 254 7.12 -13.67 7.46
C LEU A 254 7.80 -12.93 8.61
N LYS A 255 8.92 -12.23 8.33
CA LYS A 255 9.60 -11.41 9.34
C LYS A 255 8.66 -10.41 10.00
N ALA A 256 7.83 -9.72 9.20
CA ALA A 256 6.86 -8.73 9.68
C ALA A 256 5.90 -9.31 10.72
N LEU A 257 5.37 -10.50 10.40
CA LEU A 257 4.40 -11.21 11.23
C LEU A 257 5.08 -11.74 12.50
N THR A 258 6.25 -12.36 12.35
CA THR A 258 7.02 -12.94 13.46
C THR A 258 7.49 -11.89 14.47
N ASP A 259 8.07 -10.78 14.00
CA ASP A 259 8.52 -9.68 14.87
C ASP A 259 7.37 -9.10 15.72
N ASN A 260 6.14 -9.21 15.22
CA ASN A 260 4.93 -8.67 15.84
C ASN A 260 3.96 -9.78 16.28
N ASN A 261 4.45 -11.01 16.50
CA ASN A 261 3.63 -12.18 16.85
C ASN A 261 2.72 -11.91 18.07
N HIS A 262 3.25 -11.21 19.07
CA HIS A 262 2.53 -10.82 20.29
C HIS A 262 1.25 -10.00 20.04
N LEU A 263 1.13 -9.29 18.91
CA LEU A 263 -0.06 -8.50 18.56
C LEU A 263 -1.12 -9.30 17.82
N ILE A 264 -0.72 -10.38 17.15
CA ILE A 264 -1.57 -11.09 16.19
C ILE A 264 -1.85 -12.54 16.58
N VAL A 265 -1.17 -13.09 17.60
CA VAL A 265 -1.34 -14.47 18.05
C VAL A 265 -2.79 -14.77 18.47
N ASP A 266 -3.44 -13.78 19.10
CA ASP A 266 -4.83 -13.87 19.56
C ASP A 266 -5.85 -13.77 18.41
N LEU A 267 -5.42 -13.38 17.21
CA LEU A 267 -6.28 -13.27 16.03
C LEU A 267 -6.53 -14.61 15.33
N ARG A 268 -5.91 -15.70 15.81
CA ARG A 268 -6.07 -17.05 15.26
C ARG A 268 -7.53 -17.48 15.03
N PRO A 269 -8.50 -17.20 15.94
CA PRO A 269 -9.90 -17.57 15.73
C PRO A 269 -10.55 -16.93 14.50
N ILE A 270 -10.12 -15.72 14.14
CA ILE A 270 -10.70 -14.93 13.04
C ILE A 270 -10.34 -15.54 11.68
N PHE A 271 -9.16 -16.16 11.58
CA PHE A 271 -8.68 -16.80 10.34
C PHE A 271 -9.12 -18.28 10.21
N LYS A 272 -9.33 -18.97 11.33
CA LYS A 272 -9.48 -20.44 11.38
C LYS A 272 -10.74 -21.00 10.70
N ASN A 273 -11.78 -20.20 10.56
CA ASN A 273 -13.09 -20.65 10.08
C ASN A 273 -13.41 -20.18 8.66
N SER A 274 -12.45 -19.55 7.96
CA SER A 274 -12.61 -19.36 6.52
C SER A 274 -12.57 -20.74 5.86
N VAL A 275 -13.61 -21.07 5.09
CA VAL A 275 -13.82 -22.39 4.48
C VAL A 275 -12.63 -22.81 3.59
N ASN A 276 -11.80 -21.84 3.17
CA ASN A 276 -10.60 -22.04 2.35
C ASN A 276 -9.28 -22.01 3.15
N PHE A 277 -9.30 -21.62 4.43
CA PHE A 277 -8.13 -21.66 5.30
C PHE A 277 -7.88 -23.04 5.93
N GLN A 278 -8.68 -24.05 5.57
CA GLN A 278 -8.35 -25.47 5.81
C GLN A 278 -7.97 -26.18 4.50
N PRO A 279 -6.65 -26.33 4.24
CA PRO A 279 -6.03 -27.64 4.04
C PRO A 279 -4.66 -27.70 4.80
N PRO A 280 -3.81 -28.75 4.71
CA PRO A 280 -2.93 -29.14 5.80
C PRO A 280 -1.99 -28.02 6.22
N SER A 281 -1.74 -27.93 7.53
CA SER A 281 -0.67 -27.09 8.07
C SER A 281 0.60 -27.29 7.24
N PRO A 282 1.38 -26.22 6.98
CA PRO A 282 2.65 -26.35 6.29
C PRO A 282 3.47 -27.48 6.91
N SER A 283 4.15 -28.28 6.09
CA SER A 283 4.92 -29.42 6.60
C SER A 283 5.99 -28.95 7.60
N GLU A 284 6.32 -29.80 8.57
CA GLU A 284 7.39 -29.48 9.53
C GLU A 284 8.72 -29.18 8.82
N GLU A 285 8.99 -29.86 7.71
CA GLU A 285 10.15 -29.61 6.87
C GLU A 285 10.14 -28.20 6.26
N PHE A 286 9.00 -27.77 5.73
CA PHE A 286 8.85 -26.43 5.18
C PHE A 286 9.05 -25.36 6.26
N ILE A 287 8.47 -25.57 7.45
CA ILE A 287 8.60 -24.66 8.59
C ILE A 287 10.08 -24.53 9.01
N SER A 288 10.75 -25.67 9.20
CA SER A 288 12.17 -25.71 9.60
C SER A 288 13.07 -25.01 8.58
N LYS A 289 12.84 -25.24 7.28
CA LYS A 289 13.59 -24.59 6.20
C LYS A 289 13.30 -23.08 6.13
N SER A 290 12.04 -22.68 6.27
CA SER A 290 11.64 -21.27 6.28
C SER A 290 12.31 -20.51 7.43
N ASN A 291 12.33 -21.09 8.63
CA ASN A 291 13.01 -20.49 9.78
C ASN A 291 14.51 -20.38 9.57
N SER A 292 15.15 -21.43 9.05
CA SER A 292 16.58 -21.41 8.73
C SER A 292 16.92 -20.28 7.76
N LEU A 293 16.13 -20.11 6.69
CA LEU A 293 16.29 -19.02 5.73
C LEU A 293 16.03 -17.64 6.36
N LEU A 294 15.05 -17.53 7.26
CA LEU A 294 14.73 -16.29 7.96
C LEU A 294 15.87 -15.84 8.87
N VAL A 295 16.43 -16.77 9.69
CA VAL A 295 17.62 -16.56 10.52
C VAL A 295 18.80 -16.16 9.67
N GLU A 296 19.06 -16.94 8.61
CA GLU A 296 20.14 -16.70 7.68
C GLU A 296 20.03 -15.30 7.03
N LYS A 297 18.82 -14.81 6.73
CA LYS A 297 18.67 -13.54 6.04
C LYS A 297 18.73 -12.33 6.96
N TYR A 298 18.14 -12.41 8.14
CA TYR A 298 17.89 -11.22 8.97
C TYR A 298 18.58 -11.21 10.34
N TYR A 299 19.11 -12.35 10.81
CA TYR A 299 19.66 -12.47 12.17
C TYR A 299 21.14 -12.89 12.19
N LYS A 300 21.80 -12.95 11.01
CA LYS A 300 23.22 -13.35 10.82
C LYS A 300 24.25 -12.66 11.72
N GLU A 301 23.97 -11.44 12.16
CA GLU A 301 24.93 -10.60 12.89
C GLU A 301 24.88 -10.82 14.41
N ASP A 302 23.84 -11.45 14.93
CA ASP A 302 23.70 -11.71 16.36
C ASP A 302 24.33 -13.08 16.69
N GLN A 303 25.36 -13.07 17.54
CA GLN A 303 26.06 -14.30 17.99
C GLN A 303 25.15 -15.28 18.77
N GLU A 304 23.90 -14.90 19.03
CA GLU A 304 22.85 -15.69 19.69
C GLU A 304 21.96 -16.48 18.70
N ASN A 305 22.44 -16.82 17.50
CA ASN A 305 21.70 -17.59 16.50
C ASN A 305 21.01 -18.86 17.06
N SER A 306 21.64 -19.53 18.04
CA SER A 306 21.05 -20.71 18.70
C SER A 306 19.78 -20.39 19.51
N TYR A 307 19.63 -19.17 20.03
CA TYR A 307 18.45 -18.77 20.80
C TYR A 307 17.27 -18.47 19.88
N TYR A 308 17.53 -17.75 18.79
CA TYR A 308 16.52 -17.43 17.78
C TYR A 308 16.02 -18.69 17.07
N ASP A 309 16.91 -19.63 16.71
CA ASP A 309 16.47 -20.90 16.10
C ASP A 309 15.52 -21.69 17.01
N ILE A 310 15.74 -21.68 18.32
CA ILE A 310 14.86 -22.36 19.28
C ILE A 310 13.53 -21.62 19.41
N GLN A 311 13.55 -20.30 19.56
CA GLN A 311 12.32 -19.50 19.71
C GLN A 311 11.46 -19.48 18.45
N LEU A 312 12.06 -19.36 17.27
CA LEU A 312 11.34 -19.32 16.00
C LEU A 312 10.68 -20.67 15.70
N ASN A 313 11.39 -21.76 15.96
CA ASN A 313 10.85 -23.11 15.76
C ASN A 313 9.75 -23.48 16.77
N SER A 314 9.74 -22.93 17.99
CA SER A 314 8.72 -23.27 18.99
C SER A 314 7.51 -22.32 19.02
N ASN A 315 7.66 -21.06 18.57
CA ASN A 315 6.69 -20.00 18.89
C ASN A 315 5.92 -19.41 17.70
N ILE A 316 6.28 -19.71 16.45
CA ILE A 316 5.55 -19.18 15.28
C ILE A 316 4.44 -20.16 14.89
N PRO A 317 3.16 -19.77 14.98
CA PRO A 317 2.08 -20.62 14.54
C PRO A 317 2.14 -20.90 13.02
N GLY A 318 1.87 -22.15 12.62
CA GLY A 318 1.88 -22.58 11.21
C GLY A 318 1.04 -21.70 10.25
N TRP A 319 -0.04 -21.09 10.75
CA TRP A 319 -0.87 -20.19 9.95
C TRP A 319 -0.15 -18.92 9.50
N MET A 320 0.85 -18.42 10.25
CA MET A 320 1.60 -17.21 9.87
C MET A 320 2.43 -17.42 8.61
N TYR A 321 3.04 -18.60 8.47
CA TYR A 321 3.78 -18.96 7.26
C TYR A 321 2.87 -18.95 6.04
N ARG A 322 1.62 -19.41 6.20
CA ARG A 322 0.62 -19.37 5.13
C ARG A 322 0.19 -17.94 4.78
N ILE A 323 -0.08 -17.10 5.78
CA ILE A 323 -0.38 -15.67 5.56
C ILE A 323 0.76 -14.99 4.78
N ALA A 324 2.01 -15.24 5.16
CA ALA A 324 3.18 -14.71 4.47
C ALA A 324 3.28 -15.23 3.03
N ALA A 325 3.00 -16.51 2.79
CA ALA A 325 3.04 -17.15 1.47
C ALA A 325 1.95 -16.63 0.51
N LEU A 326 0.79 -16.26 1.05
CA LEU A 326 -0.26 -15.53 0.34
C LEU A 326 0.12 -14.05 0.07
N GLY A 327 1.30 -13.60 0.50
CA GLY A 327 1.83 -12.28 0.18
C GLY A 327 1.28 -11.16 1.06
N TRP A 328 0.64 -11.49 2.17
CA TRP A 328 0.16 -10.53 3.16
C TRP A 328 1.30 -10.06 4.07
N SER A 329 1.46 -8.75 4.17
CA SER A 329 2.41 -8.09 5.07
C SER A 329 1.67 -7.36 6.18
N LEU A 330 2.23 -7.33 7.38
CA LEU A 330 1.68 -6.56 8.49
C LEU A 330 2.02 -5.08 8.35
N HIS A 331 1.03 -4.22 8.50
CA HIS A 331 1.14 -2.78 8.44
C HIS A 331 0.40 -2.12 9.60
N VAL A 332 0.81 -0.89 9.91
CA VAL A 332 0.13 -0.04 10.89
C VAL A 332 -0.23 1.29 10.26
N GLN A 333 -1.43 1.77 10.56
CA GLN A 333 -1.87 3.10 10.15
C GLN A 333 -2.35 3.89 11.37
N TYR A 334 -1.81 5.09 11.54
CA TYR A 334 -2.22 5.99 12.62
C TYR A 334 -3.44 6.82 12.20
N PHE A 335 -4.47 6.80 13.04
CA PHE A 335 -5.64 7.65 12.97
C PHE A 335 -5.71 8.54 14.21
N SER A 336 -5.29 9.79 14.06
CA SER A 336 -5.09 10.70 15.19
C SER A 336 -4.18 10.12 16.29
N ARG A 337 -4.73 9.60 17.39
CA ARG A 337 -3.98 8.99 18.52
C ARG A 337 -4.10 7.47 18.59
N GLN A 338 -4.90 6.87 17.72
CA GLN A 338 -5.08 5.44 17.66
C GLN A 338 -4.28 4.89 16.49
N TYR A 339 -3.76 3.67 16.62
CA TYR A 339 -3.17 2.95 15.52
C TYR A 339 -4.08 1.79 15.16
N VAL A 340 -4.20 1.49 13.89
CA VAL A 340 -4.96 0.36 13.37
C VAL A 340 -3.97 -0.59 12.72
N ILE A 341 -4.07 -1.87 13.09
CA ILE A 341 -3.29 -2.94 12.47
C ILE A 341 -4.05 -3.45 11.26
N LEU A 342 -3.35 -3.64 10.15
CA LEU A 342 -3.93 -4.21 8.94
C LEU A 342 -2.94 -5.12 8.22
N LEU A 343 -3.46 -6.08 7.47
CA LEU A 343 -2.70 -6.81 6.48
C LEU A 343 -2.80 -6.08 5.14
N VAL A 344 -1.68 -5.94 4.43
CA VAL A 344 -1.64 -5.41 3.07
C VAL A 344 -0.99 -6.43 2.16
N CYS A 345 -1.67 -6.80 1.08
CA CYS A 345 -1.08 -7.67 0.08
C CYS A 345 0.00 -6.90 -0.69
N SER A 346 1.22 -7.44 -0.72
CA SER A 346 2.38 -6.85 -1.41
C SER A 346 2.19 -6.71 -2.93
N GLN A 347 1.23 -7.42 -3.52
CA GLN A 347 1.04 -7.51 -4.98
C GLN A 347 -0.17 -6.69 -5.45
N CYS A 348 -1.35 -6.91 -4.86
CA CYS A 348 -2.59 -6.24 -5.28
C CYS A 348 -2.97 -5.03 -4.42
N ASN A 349 -2.21 -4.74 -3.36
CA ASN A 349 -2.45 -3.65 -2.40
C ASN A 349 -3.84 -3.72 -1.74
N SER A 350 -4.47 -4.91 -1.71
CA SER A 350 -5.67 -5.15 -0.92
C SER A 350 -5.35 -4.99 0.56
N ARG A 351 -6.34 -4.58 1.35
CA ARG A 351 -6.17 -4.24 2.77
C ARG A 351 -7.23 -4.93 3.60
N VAL A 352 -6.78 -5.63 4.63
CA VAL A 352 -7.64 -6.32 5.59
C VAL A 352 -7.39 -5.70 6.96
N PHE A 353 -8.43 -5.09 7.54
CA PHE A 353 -8.35 -4.52 8.87
C PHE A 353 -8.41 -5.64 9.90
N LEU A 354 -7.46 -5.66 10.82
CA LEU A 354 -7.46 -6.62 11.92
C LEU A 354 -8.19 -6.01 13.12
N PRO A 355 -9.15 -6.72 13.73
CA PRO A 355 -9.82 -6.21 14.91
C PRO A 355 -8.81 -6.08 16.05
N GLN A 356 -8.87 -4.96 16.76
CA GLN A 356 -8.09 -4.75 17.98
C GLN A 356 -8.99 -5.00 19.18
N ASN A 357 -8.53 -5.84 20.11
CA ASN A 357 -9.20 -6.03 21.38
C ASN A 357 -9.15 -4.72 22.18
N GLN A 358 -10.24 -3.95 22.17
CA GLN A 358 -10.36 -2.67 22.87
C GLN A 358 -10.19 -2.78 24.39
N ASN A 359 -10.24 -4.01 24.93
CA ASN A 359 -10.07 -4.32 26.36
C ASN A 359 -8.61 -4.29 26.83
N GLN A 360 -7.63 -4.15 25.94
CA GLN A 360 -6.27 -3.80 26.36
C GLN A 360 -6.23 -2.30 26.64
N ASN A 361 -6.36 -1.96 27.93
CA ASN A 361 -6.28 -0.60 28.46
C ASN A 361 -5.24 0.25 27.71
N GLN A 362 -5.71 1.39 27.19
CA GLN A 362 -4.96 2.41 26.41
C GLN A 362 -3.72 2.99 27.11
N SER A 363 -3.34 2.48 28.28
CA SER A 363 -2.23 2.94 29.12
C SER A 363 -1.08 1.94 29.25
N GLN A 364 -1.19 0.70 28.77
CA GLN A 364 -0.12 -0.30 28.90
C GLN A 364 -0.03 -1.20 27.66
N THR A 365 0.66 -0.71 26.63
CA THR A 365 1.50 -1.47 25.68
C THR A 365 2.01 -0.49 24.63
N GLN A 366 2.92 0.38 25.03
CA GLN A 366 3.98 0.81 24.11
C GLN A 366 5.00 -0.34 24.01
N GLY A 367 4.54 -1.54 23.66
CA GLY A 367 5.43 -2.51 23.03
C GLY A 367 5.87 -1.84 21.74
N GLU A 368 7.16 -1.55 21.63
CA GLU A 368 7.71 -0.86 20.47
C GLU A 368 7.38 -1.68 19.22
N LEU A 369 6.45 -1.17 18.40
CA LEU A 369 6.06 -1.81 17.14
C LEU A 369 7.31 -1.97 16.29
N ASN A 370 7.77 -3.21 16.12
CA ASN A 370 8.96 -3.49 15.35
C ASN A 370 8.58 -3.59 13.87
N LEU A 371 8.32 -2.44 13.27
CA LEU A 371 7.97 -2.29 11.86
C LEU A 371 8.91 -1.29 11.19
N SER A 372 9.34 -1.61 9.96
CA SER A 372 10.10 -0.68 9.15
C SER A 372 9.27 0.58 8.83
N PRO A 373 9.89 1.75 8.59
CA PRO A 373 9.17 2.97 8.25
C PRO A 373 8.25 2.83 7.03
N SER A 374 8.61 1.97 6.07
CA SER A 374 7.78 1.66 4.89
C SER A 374 6.47 0.94 5.22
N ARG A 375 6.36 0.32 6.41
CA ARG A 375 5.16 -0.37 6.90
C ARG A 375 4.25 0.50 7.74
N ILE A 376 4.71 1.69 8.10
CA ILE A 376 3.93 2.72 8.76
C ILE A 376 3.24 3.55 7.67
N LEU A 377 1.93 3.36 7.52
CA LEU A 377 1.14 4.09 6.54
C LEU A 377 0.94 5.54 6.97
N THR A 378 0.73 6.41 5.97
CA THR A 378 0.53 7.85 6.19
C THR A 378 -0.59 8.10 7.21
N PRO A 379 -0.32 8.87 8.28
CA PRO A 379 -1.33 9.18 9.28
C PRO A 379 -2.55 9.86 8.67
N CYS A 380 -3.72 9.47 9.14
CA CYS A 380 -5.00 10.02 8.71
C CYS A 380 -5.68 10.75 9.86
N LYS A 381 -6.25 11.92 9.57
CA LYS A 381 -6.90 12.75 10.59
C LYS A 381 -8.19 12.11 11.10
N TYR A 382 -8.93 11.45 10.21
CA TYR A 382 -10.24 10.87 10.48
C TYR A 382 -10.13 9.35 10.46
N PRO A 383 -10.45 8.64 11.55
CA PRO A 383 -10.55 7.19 11.53
C PRO A 383 -11.64 6.77 10.54
N PRO A 384 -11.49 5.60 9.87
CA PRO A 384 -12.64 4.99 9.22
C PRO A 384 -13.73 4.80 10.27
N PHE A 385 -14.98 5.04 9.90
CA PHE A 385 -16.10 4.68 10.76
C PHE A 385 -16.14 3.14 10.82
N ILE A 386 -15.49 2.57 11.83
CA ILE A 386 -15.64 1.16 12.15
C ILE A 386 -17.00 1.11 12.85
N SER A 387 -18.03 0.66 12.14
CA SER A 387 -19.34 0.44 12.72
C SER A 387 -19.19 -0.62 13.81
N ASN A 388 -18.95 -0.17 15.04
CA ASN A 388 -19.00 -1.02 16.21
C ASN A 388 -20.46 -1.46 16.37
N VAL A 389 -20.76 -2.69 15.97
CA VAL A 389 -22.04 -3.36 16.22
C VAL A 389 -22.27 -3.56 17.75
N ALA A 390 -21.29 -3.25 18.59
CA ALA A 390 -21.30 -3.60 20.01
C ALA A 390 -21.95 -2.58 20.97
N ASN A 391 -22.45 -1.42 20.52
CA ASN A 391 -22.97 -0.39 21.46
C ASN A 391 -24.48 -0.16 21.40
N ASN A 392 -25.27 -1.19 21.09
CA ASN A 392 -26.69 -1.23 21.45
C ASN A 392 -26.87 -2.11 22.70
N GLU A 393 -26.39 -1.62 23.84
CA GLU A 393 -26.82 -2.14 25.15
C GLU A 393 -28.25 -1.66 25.43
N SER A 394 -29.24 -2.31 24.83
CA SER A 394 -30.54 -2.57 25.46
C SER A 394 -31.41 -3.33 24.47
N ILE A 395 -31.97 -4.46 24.92
CA ILE A 395 -32.98 -5.29 24.24
C ILE A 395 -32.36 -6.29 23.25
N PHE A 396 -31.70 -7.32 23.77
CA PHE A 396 -31.81 -8.74 23.38
C PHE A 396 -30.67 -9.51 24.08
N ASP A 397 -30.88 -9.85 25.35
CA ASP A 397 -30.23 -11.01 25.95
C ASP A 397 -30.74 -12.25 25.18
N ASP A 398 -29.84 -13.16 24.79
CA ASP A 398 -30.05 -14.39 24.01
C ASP A 398 -29.85 -14.32 22.48
N VAL A 399 -28.96 -13.45 21.96
CA VAL A 399 -28.32 -13.70 20.65
C VAL A 399 -26.92 -14.22 20.92
N GLU A 400 -26.67 -15.45 20.49
CA GLU A 400 -25.37 -16.13 20.53
C GLU A 400 -24.23 -15.19 20.09
N GLU A 401 -22.99 -15.46 20.55
CA GLU A 401 -21.74 -14.87 20.03
C GLU A 401 -21.49 -15.23 18.54
N GLU A 402 -22.54 -15.23 17.71
CA GLU A 402 -22.52 -15.50 16.29
C GLU A 402 -21.87 -14.34 15.55
N GLU A 403 -20.71 -14.67 15.00
CA GLU A 403 -20.10 -14.02 13.84
C GLU A 403 -19.44 -12.67 14.10
N LEU A 404 -18.36 -12.68 14.90
CA LEU A 404 -17.18 -11.94 14.47
C LEU A 404 -16.92 -12.33 13.01
N SER A 405 -17.13 -11.36 12.09
CA SER A 405 -17.01 -11.56 10.64
C SER A 405 -15.69 -12.25 10.33
N LYS A 406 -15.75 -13.54 10.04
CA LYS A 406 -14.59 -14.38 9.76
C LYS A 406 -13.91 -13.81 8.52
N ILE A 407 -12.60 -13.66 8.58
CA ILE A 407 -11.84 -13.08 7.48
C ILE A 407 -11.32 -14.21 6.61
N ASP A 408 -11.76 -14.26 5.35
CA ASP A 408 -11.20 -15.19 4.37
C ASP A 408 -10.04 -14.57 3.60
N ILE A 409 -8.86 -14.60 4.22
CA ILE A 409 -7.65 -13.96 3.69
C ILE A 409 -7.27 -14.36 2.25
N VAL A 410 -7.76 -15.50 1.75
CA VAL A 410 -7.57 -15.89 0.34
C VAL A 410 -8.47 -15.03 -0.55
N ASN A 411 -9.76 -14.93 -0.21
CA ASN A 411 -10.75 -14.18 -0.97
C ASN A 411 -10.67 -12.66 -0.76
N GLU A 412 -9.97 -12.19 0.26
CA GLU A 412 -9.67 -10.76 0.47
C GLU A 412 -8.68 -10.18 -0.56
N HIS A 413 -8.02 -11.01 -1.36
CA HIS A 413 -7.24 -10.53 -2.49
C HIS A 413 -8.13 -9.99 -3.61
N LYS A 414 -7.65 -8.98 -4.34
CA LYS A 414 -8.34 -8.53 -5.56
C LYS A 414 -8.35 -9.66 -6.60
N PRO A 415 -9.39 -9.80 -7.44
CA PRO A 415 -9.53 -10.91 -8.39
C PRO A 415 -8.34 -11.08 -9.35
N TRP A 416 -7.65 -9.98 -9.67
CA TRP A 416 -6.48 -9.98 -10.56
C TRP A 416 -5.14 -10.21 -9.84
N CYS A 417 -5.13 -10.45 -8.52
CA CYS A 417 -3.93 -10.68 -7.72
C CYS A 417 -3.12 -11.89 -8.24
N CYS A 418 -1.80 -11.78 -8.30
CA CYS A 418 -0.96 -12.89 -8.76
C CYS A 418 -0.96 -14.10 -7.80
N HIS A 419 -1.34 -13.92 -6.53
CA HIS A 419 -1.52 -15.02 -5.58
C HIS A 419 -2.77 -15.86 -5.86
N LEU A 420 -3.79 -15.28 -6.52
CA LEU A 420 -4.99 -16.00 -6.95
C LEU A 420 -4.85 -16.65 -8.32
N LYS A 421 -3.81 -16.28 -9.09
CA LYS A 421 -3.61 -16.83 -10.43
C LYS A 421 -3.25 -18.31 -10.34
N GLN A 422 -3.95 -19.12 -11.13
CA GLN A 422 -3.60 -20.51 -11.36
C GLN A 422 -2.49 -20.62 -12.42
N TYR A 423 -1.44 -21.35 -12.08
CA TYR A 423 -0.32 -21.71 -12.94
C TYR A 423 -0.55 -23.11 -13.54
N PRO A 424 0.26 -23.54 -14.53
CA PRO A 424 0.15 -24.89 -15.09
C PRO A 424 0.06 -25.97 -14.00
N HIS A 425 -0.73 -27.01 -14.26
CA HIS A 425 -1.06 -28.07 -13.31
C HIS A 425 -1.93 -27.62 -12.11
N ASN A 426 -2.74 -26.56 -12.27
CA ASN A 426 -3.64 -26.03 -11.24
C ASN A 426 -2.93 -25.62 -9.94
N ARG A 427 -1.67 -25.22 -10.03
CA ARG A 427 -0.88 -24.78 -8.89
C ARG A 427 -1.11 -23.31 -8.62
N THR A 428 -1.16 -22.93 -7.35
CA THR A 428 -1.16 -21.54 -6.91
C THR A 428 0.28 -21.04 -6.73
N LEU A 429 0.45 -19.73 -6.56
CA LEU A 429 1.76 -19.17 -6.21
C LEU A 429 2.23 -19.66 -4.82
N GLU A 430 1.29 -19.93 -3.91
CA GLU A 430 1.55 -20.52 -2.59
C GLU A 430 2.18 -21.91 -2.74
N ASP A 431 1.58 -22.80 -3.55
CA ASP A 431 2.10 -24.15 -3.79
C ASP A 431 3.52 -24.13 -4.37
N LEU A 432 3.75 -23.22 -5.34
CA LEU A 432 5.06 -23.06 -5.98
C LEU A 432 6.10 -22.55 -4.98
N LEU A 433 5.74 -21.61 -4.11
CA LEU A 433 6.62 -21.10 -3.08
C LEU A 433 6.99 -22.18 -2.05
N PHE A 434 6.04 -23.04 -1.68
CA PHE A 434 6.32 -24.18 -0.80
C PHE A 434 7.37 -25.09 -1.41
N GLU A 435 7.23 -25.45 -2.69
CA GLU A 435 8.24 -26.24 -3.40
C GLU A 435 9.59 -25.54 -3.49
N LEU A 436 9.62 -24.23 -3.82
CA LEU A 436 10.85 -23.47 -3.94
C LEU A 436 11.67 -23.47 -2.63
N ILE A 437 11.01 -23.24 -1.48
CA ILE A 437 11.67 -23.25 -0.18
C ILE A 437 12.21 -24.64 0.18
N LEU A 438 11.49 -25.70 -0.21
CA LEU A 438 11.97 -27.06 -0.01
C LEU A 438 13.23 -27.35 -0.85
N VAL A 439 13.31 -26.85 -2.09
CA VAL A 439 14.42 -27.10 -3.03
C VAL A 439 15.66 -26.23 -2.77
N GLU A 440 15.51 -24.96 -2.41
CA GLU A 440 16.63 -23.99 -2.36
C GLU A 440 17.77 -24.41 -1.40
N THR A 441 17.43 -25.18 -0.38
CA THR A 441 18.36 -25.72 0.63
C THR A 441 19.30 -26.81 0.10
N GLU A 442 18.93 -27.54 -0.96
CA GLU A 442 19.81 -28.55 -1.56
C GLU A 442 20.97 -27.93 -2.35
N THR A 443 20.77 -26.71 -2.87
CA THR A 443 21.76 -26.04 -3.73
C THR A 443 22.78 -25.19 -2.95
N ASN A 444 22.43 -24.70 -1.75
CA ASN A 444 23.36 -23.91 -0.94
C ASN A 444 24.40 -24.75 -0.20
N THR A 445 24.11 -26.01 0.12
CA THR A 445 25.11 -26.97 0.65
C THR A 445 26.22 -27.27 -0.38
N THR A 446 25.91 -27.22 -1.69
CA THR A 446 26.89 -27.41 -2.78
C THR A 446 27.63 -26.13 -3.20
N LYS A 447 27.12 -24.93 -2.86
CA LYS A 447 27.87 -23.67 -3.07
C LYS A 447 28.99 -23.48 -2.04
N SER A 448 28.87 -24.03 -0.83
CA SER A 448 29.97 -23.99 0.17
C SER A 448 31.17 -24.86 -0.26
N THR A 449 30.94 -25.95 -1.01
CA THR A 449 32.02 -26.76 -1.62
C THR A 449 32.61 -26.12 -2.87
N LYS A 450 31.87 -25.29 -3.64
CA LYS A 450 32.43 -24.51 -4.75
C LYS A 450 33.41 -23.40 -4.32
N ARG A 451 33.29 -22.83 -3.11
CA ARG A 451 34.32 -21.91 -2.59
C ARG A 451 35.66 -22.63 -2.35
N LYS A 452 35.66 -23.92 -1.96
CA LYS A 452 36.89 -24.73 -1.83
C LYS A 452 37.53 -24.99 -3.20
N SER A 453 36.75 -25.31 -4.24
CA SER A 453 37.30 -25.56 -5.58
C SER A 453 37.86 -24.30 -6.25
N SER A 454 37.31 -23.11 -5.96
CA SER A 454 37.88 -21.85 -6.47
C SER A 454 39.27 -21.54 -5.90
N SER A 455 39.55 -21.95 -4.65
CA SER A 455 40.88 -21.81 -4.06
C SER A 455 41.88 -22.80 -4.64
N GLU A 456 41.47 -24.05 -4.90
CA GLU A 456 42.30 -25.04 -5.61
C GLU A 456 42.59 -24.63 -7.06
N ILE A 457 41.61 -24.06 -7.76
CA ILE A 457 41.82 -23.56 -9.13
C ILE A 457 42.80 -22.38 -9.14
N ALA A 458 42.69 -21.45 -8.19
CA ALA A 458 43.62 -20.33 -8.05
C ALA A 458 45.04 -20.78 -7.67
N GLU A 459 45.16 -21.80 -6.82
CA GLU A 459 46.43 -22.39 -6.41
C GLU A 459 47.09 -23.17 -7.56
N ASN A 460 46.30 -23.90 -8.35
CA ASN A 460 46.75 -24.61 -9.55
C ASN A 460 47.17 -23.65 -10.67
N LEU A 461 46.45 -22.53 -10.86
CA LEU A 461 46.86 -21.45 -11.77
C LEU A 461 48.18 -20.80 -11.35
N ASN A 462 48.39 -20.60 -10.05
CA ASN A 462 49.66 -20.10 -9.52
C ASN A 462 50.81 -21.11 -9.69
N ARG A 463 50.55 -22.41 -9.53
CA ARG A 463 51.54 -23.46 -9.83
C ARG A 463 51.91 -23.50 -11.32
N LEU A 464 50.93 -23.39 -12.21
CA LEU A 464 51.16 -23.31 -13.66
C LEU A 464 51.98 -22.09 -14.06
N ASN A 465 51.68 -20.91 -13.47
CA ASN A 465 52.47 -19.70 -13.73
C ASN A 465 53.90 -19.79 -13.19
N LYS A 466 54.12 -20.46 -12.06
CA LYS A 466 55.47 -20.73 -11.54
C LYS A 466 56.24 -21.70 -12.44
N LEU A 467 55.62 -22.78 -12.91
CA LEU A 467 56.23 -23.71 -13.86
C LEU A 467 56.58 -23.04 -15.19
N ARG A 468 55.70 -22.17 -15.70
CA ARG A 468 55.94 -21.39 -16.92
C ARG A 468 57.14 -20.45 -16.79
N LYS A 469 57.34 -19.82 -15.63
CA LYS A 469 58.54 -18.99 -15.35
C LYS A 469 59.83 -19.81 -15.27
N VAL A 470 59.78 -21.05 -14.77
CA VAL A 470 60.95 -21.94 -14.74
C VAL A 470 61.34 -22.37 -16.16
N PHE A 471 60.37 -22.70 -17.02
CA PHE A 471 60.63 -23.09 -18.41
C PHE A 471 61.12 -21.93 -19.29
N LEU A 472 60.67 -20.70 -19.02
CA LEU A 472 61.10 -19.52 -19.78
C LEU A 472 62.48 -18.97 -19.36
N ASN A 473 63.04 -19.43 -18.24
CA ASN A 473 64.35 -19.02 -17.73
C ASN A 473 65.45 -20.08 -18.00
N GLN A 474 65.19 -21.10 -18.82
CA GLN A 474 66.16 -22.13 -19.22
C GLN A 474 66.58 -22.06 -20.70
N ASN A 475 66.19 -21.01 -21.41
CA ASN A 475 66.83 -20.54 -22.64
C ASN A 475 67.42 -19.15 -22.36
#